data_AF-A0AA38BXP4-F1
#
_entry.id   AF-A0AA38BXP4-F1
#
_cell.length_a   1.000
_cell.length_b   1.000
_cell.length_c   1.000
_cell.angle_alpha   90.00
_cell.angle_beta   90.00
_cell.angle_gamma   90.00
#
_symmetry.space_group_name_H-M   'P 1'
#
loop_
_entity.id
_entity.type
_entity.pdbx_description
1 polymer ?
#
loop_
_entity_poly.entity_id
_entity_poly.type
_entity_poly.pdbx_seq_one_letter_code
_entity_poly.pdbx_strand_id
1 'polypeptide(L)' 'CQKVKAEHQHPTSLLLPYAMPEWKWDTISMDFIIGLLMSRYHHDALMVMIDKLKKVAHFSLVKTTYIANAVAW' A
#
# COMPACT_ATOMS: atom_id res chain seq x y z
N CYS A 1 -35.39 -21.84 18.44
CA CYS A 1 -33.99 -21.58 18.84
C CYS A 1 -33.08 -21.11 17.69
N GLN A 2 -33.54 -20.23 16.78
CA GLN A 2 -32.69 -19.69 15.69
C GLN A 2 -32.51 -18.16 15.73
N LYS A 3 -33.18 -17.45 16.64
CA LYS A 3 -33.20 -15.97 16.68
C LYS A 3 -31.93 -15.32 17.29
N VAL A 4 -30.89 -16.09 17.64
CA VAL A 4 -29.70 -15.58 18.38
C VAL A 4 -28.38 -15.95 17.69
N LYS A 5 -28.41 -16.48 16.46
CA LYS A 5 -27.18 -16.69 15.70
C LYS A 5 -26.94 -15.43 14.86
N ALA A 6 -26.04 -14.56 15.32
CA ALA A 6 -25.43 -13.58 14.43
C ALA A 6 -24.69 -14.37 13.34
N GLU A 7 -25.11 -14.24 12.09
CA GLU A 7 -24.41 -14.82 10.95
C GLU A 7 -22.98 -14.28 10.93
N HIS A 8 -22.03 -15.13 11.32
CA HIS A 8 -20.60 -14.78 11.46
C HIS A 8 -19.78 -15.07 10.20
N GLN A 9 -20.43 -15.23 9.06
CA GLN A 9 -19.75 -15.53 7.81
C GLN A 9 -20.33 -14.62 6.73
N HIS A 10 -19.88 -13.37 6.72
CA HIS A 10 -19.73 -12.72 5.42
C HIS A 10 -18.85 -13.66 4.60
N PRO A 11 -19.29 -14.13 3.41
CA PRO A 11 -18.35 -14.77 2.51
C PRO A 11 -17.24 -13.76 2.30
N THR A 12 -16.01 -14.12 2.71
CA THR A 12 -14.81 -13.36 2.32
C THR A 12 -14.93 -13.20 0.83
N SER A 13 -15.29 -12.00 0.37
CA SER A 13 -15.49 -11.73 -1.05
C SER A 13 -14.24 -12.23 -1.75
N LEU A 14 -14.40 -13.03 -2.80
CA LEU A 14 -13.28 -13.53 -3.60
C LEU A 14 -12.36 -12.36 -3.91
N LEU A 15 -11.19 -12.33 -3.25
CA LEU A 15 -10.11 -11.43 -3.59
C LEU A 15 -9.78 -11.77 -5.04
N LEU A 16 -10.25 -10.94 -5.97
CA LEU A 16 -9.99 -11.13 -7.39
C LEU A 16 -8.47 -11.24 -7.54
N PRO A 17 -7.93 -12.37 -8.02
CA PRO A 17 -6.51 -12.48 -8.25
C PRO A 17 -6.15 -11.40 -9.28
N TYR A 18 -5.39 -10.41 -8.82
CA TYR A 18 -4.91 -9.33 -9.67
C TYR A 18 -4.11 -9.94 -10.82
N ALA A 19 -4.47 -9.60 -12.06
CA ALA A 19 -3.79 -10.13 -13.23
C ALA A 19 -2.30 -9.86 -13.12
N MET A 20 -1.47 -10.85 -13.46
CA MET A 20 -0.02 -10.65 -13.42
C MET A 20 0.33 -9.61 -14.49
N PRO A 21 1.01 -8.51 -14.12
CA PRO A 21 1.44 -7.51 -15.10
C PRO A 21 2.36 -8.13 -16.14
N GLU A 22 2.22 -7.74 -17.41
CA GLU A 22 3.01 -8.29 -18.51
C GLU A 22 4.37 -7.55 -18.65
N TRP A 23 4.42 -6.29 -18.21
CA TRP A 23 5.58 -5.42 -18.37
C TRP A 23 6.15 -4.93 -17.03
N LYS A 24 7.44 -4.55 -17.04
CA LYS A 24 8.08 -3.90 -15.88
C LYS A 24 7.35 -2.58 -15.58
N TRP A 25 7.02 -2.35 -14.31
CA TRP A 25 6.33 -1.13 -13.82
C TRP A 25 4.86 -0.98 -14.22
N ASP A 26 4.27 -2.00 -14.86
CA ASP A 26 2.87 -2.00 -15.28
C ASP A 26 1.89 -2.05 -14.09
N THR A 27 2.34 -2.60 -12.96
CA THR A 27 1.64 -2.45 -11.69
C THR A 27 2.60 -2.23 -10.54
N ILE A 28 2.54 -1.02 -9.98
CA ILE A 28 3.27 -0.64 -8.78
C ILE A 28 2.25 -0.45 -7.67
N SER A 29 2.47 -1.12 -6.54
CA SER A 29 1.77 -0.75 -5.30
C SER A 29 2.62 0.28 -4.58
N MET A 30 2.01 1.39 -4.18
CA MET A 30 2.68 2.44 -3.44
C MET A 30 2.01 2.64 -2.09
N ASP A 31 2.81 2.71 -1.03
CA ASP A 31 2.32 2.95 0.33
C ASP A 31 3.28 3.86 1.08
N PHE A 32 2.79 4.51 2.13
CA PHE A 32 3.54 5.48 2.93
C PHE A 32 3.39 5.20 4.42
N ILE A 33 4.52 5.08 5.09
CA ILE A 33 4.59 5.07 6.56
C ILE A 33 4.96 6.48 6.99
N ILE A 34 3.97 7.22 7.48
CA ILE A 34 4.10 8.61 7.94
C ILE A 34 4.21 8.69 9.46
N GLY A 35 4.61 9.86 9.99
CA GLY A 35 4.70 10.09 11.43
C GLY A 35 5.94 9.47 12.07
N LEU A 36 7.00 9.25 11.28
CA LEU A 36 8.28 8.78 11.80
C LEU A 36 9.01 9.93 12.51
N LEU A 37 9.89 9.58 13.44
CA LEU A 37 10.82 10.55 14.02
C LEU A 37 11.65 11.19 12.90
N MET A 38 11.79 12.52 12.95
CA MET A 38 12.54 13.24 11.93
C MET A 38 13.98 12.75 11.83
N SER A 39 14.37 12.35 10.61
CA SER A 39 15.75 12.07 10.25
C SER A 39 16.61 13.35 10.28
N ARG A 40 17.93 13.18 10.33
CA ARG A 40 18.92 14.28 10.22
C ARG A 40 18.73 15.16 8.98
N TYR A 41 18.13 14.62 7.92
CA TYR A 41 17.84 15.32 6.68
C TYR A 41 16.37 15.81 6.58
N HIS A 42 15.66 15.87 7.72
CA HIS A 42 14.26 16.29 7.82
C HIS A 42 13.28 15.44 7.00
N HIS A 43 13.54 14.14 6.90
CA HIS A 43 12.55 13.17 6.39
C HIS A 43 11.77 12.59 7.56
N ASP A 44 10.45 12.49 7.42
CA ASP A 44 9.50 12.04 8.45
C ASP A 44 8.55 10.96 7.93
N ALA A 45 8.79 10.45 6.71
CA ALA A 45 8.01 9.39 6.11
C ALA A 45 8.87 8.43 5.29
N LEU A 46 8.44 7.17 5.24
CA LEU A 46 9.00 6.12 4.40
C LEU A 46 8.02 5.80 3.28
N MET A 47 8.48 5.96 2.05
CA MET A 47 7.75 5.59 0.85
C MET A 47 8.15 4.18 0.43
N VAL A 48 7.16 3.31 0.24
CA VAL A 48 7.35 1.92 -0.18
C VAL A 48 6.73 1.77 -1.57
N MET A 49 7.55 1.38 -2.54
CA MET A 49 7.09 1.03 -3.89
C MET A 49 7.34 -0.46 -4.13
N ILE A 50 6.29 -1.22 -4.40
CA ILE A 50 6.35 -2.65 -4.66
C ILE A 50 6.09 -2.90 -6.14
N ASP A 51 7.09 -3.43 -6.84
CA ASP A 51 6.92 -4.00 -8.17
C ASP A 51 6.28 -5.38 -8.03
N LYS A 52 4.99 -5.49 -8.38
CA LYS A 52 4.24 -6.75 -8.26
C LYS A 52 4.77 -7.84 -9.19
N LEU A 53 5.44 -7.48 -10.30
CA LEU A 53 6.02 -8.44 -11.23
C LEU A 53 7.28 -9.07 -10.63
N LYS A 54 8.19 -8.24 -10.11
CA LYS A 54 9.49 -8.70 -9.59
C LYS A 54 9.47 -9.09 -8.12
N LYS A 55 8.36 -8.83 -7.41
CA LYS A 55 8.25 -8.99 -5.95
C LYS A 55 9.38 -8.27 -5.20
N VAL A 56 9.81 -7.12 -5.72
CA VAL A 56 10.84 -6.28 -5.10
C VAL A 56 10.18 -5.05 -4.48
N ALA A 57 10.60 -4.70 -3.27
CA ALA A 57 10.22 -3.47 -2.60
C ALA A 57 11.37 -2.46 -2.65
N HIS A 58 11.05 -1.25 -3.07
CA HIS A 58 11.94 -0.09 -3.04
C HIS A 58 11.50 0.84 -1.90
N PHE A 59 12.46 1.21 -1.05
CA PHE A 59 12.24 2.09 0.08
C PHE A 59 12.89 3.44 -0.19
N SER A 60 12.18 4.52 0.08
CA SER A 60 12.70 5.88 -0.07
C SER A 60 12.28 6.75 1.12
N LEU A 61 13.23 7.49 1.68
CA LEU A 61 12.92 8.47 2.72
C LEU A 61 12.38 9.74 2.06
N VAL A 62 11.21 10.18 2.48
CA VAL A 62 10.51 11.34 1.92
C VAL A 62 10.06 12.27 3.05
N LYS A 63 9.71 13.51 2.70
CA LYS A 63 9.02 14.40 3.64
C LYS A 63 7.51 14.29 3.42
N THR A 64 6.73 14.27 4.48
CA THR A 64 5.26 14.14 4.43
C THR A 64 4.61 15.20 3.54
N THR A 65 5.18 16.41 3.49
CA THR A 65 4.68 17.52 2.66
C THR A 65 4.74 17.26 1.15
N TYR A 66 5.63 16.38 0.67
CA TYR A 66 5.69 16.02 -0.76
C TYR A 66 4.66 14.95 -1.14
N ILE A 67 4.21 14.13 -0.19
CA ILE A 67 3.30 13.01 -0.44
C ILE A 67 1.88 13.51 -0.78
N ALA A 68 1.43 14.57 -0.11
CA ALA A 68 0.08 15.10 -0.30
C ALA A 68 -0.14 15.77 -1.67
N ASN A 69 0.92 16.34 -2.26
CA ASN A 69 0.82 17.16 -3.47
C ASN A 69 1.29 16.45 -4.76
N ALA A 70 1.99 15.31 -4.64
CA ALA A 70 2.63 14.62 -5.77
C ALA A 70 1.95 13.31 -6.19
N VAL A 71 0.87 12.89 -5.52
CA VAL A 71 0.19 11.60 -5.78
C VAL A 71 -1.26 11.78 -6.27
N ALA A 72 -1.69 13.02 -6.51
CA ALA A 72 -2.92 13.28 -7.27
C ALA A 72 -2.60 13.17 -8.77
N TRP A 73 -2.99 12.03 -9.38
CA TRP A 73 -3.03 11.85 -10.83
C TRP A 73 -4.28 12.51 -11.42
#